data_AF-A0A814GKB2-F1
#
_entry.id   AF-A0A814GKB2-F1
#
_cell.length_a   1.000
_cell.length_b   1.000
_cell.length_c   1.000
_cell.angle_alpha   90.00
_cell.angle_beta   90.00
_cell.angle_gamma   90.00
#
_symmetry.space_group_name_H-M   'P 1'
#
loop_
_entity.id
_entity.type
_entity.pdbx_description
1 polymer ?
#
loop_
_entity_poly.entity_id
_entity_poly.type
_entity_poly.pdbx_seq_one_letter_code
_entity_poly.pdbx_strand_id
1 'polypeptide(L)'
;MSQIINKAILIQTKLNANLLITNKANNLLKVAKNYYGNTSEQFDTTQQQQQDIDLQRHNLRRLDEKSKYLNSKMLDYNPGWTNLNVLSLCEKSAGKFYINTKSGDFTCLTCEKTGNWKEFQKMTEKILEENKSSCSEDDEIETETKKQDKIEKPKLYRTWSETKQIKDLNDSQFRVLLRNSGLSDEIKKSQFEKHDIRIQEQNILTPFYDAKSKLVDIILVNSNDRGETLKKDQVYGLNLIEFKMGLNELYITDDILNLLALKQEIKKPVIVINSLQALSIKVLALLEKFDSIIIWHKDTKLSYNLAQKLNQNRCNLINKWLNLL
;
A
#
# COMPACT_ATOMS: atom_id res chain seq x y z
N MET A 1 -12.69 -19.28 19.93
CA MET A 1 -13.93 -19.41 19.13
C MET A 1 -14.76 -18.13 19.12
N SER A 2 -15.38 -17.64 20.20
CA SER A 2 -16.04 -16.31 20.10
C SER A 2 -15.06 -15.13 20.05
N GLN A 3 -13.77 -15.33 20.34
CA GLN A 3 -12.81 -14.24 20.49
C GLN A 3 -12.38 -13.56 19.19
N ILE A 4 -12.32 -14.22 18.02
CA ILE A 4 -11.89 -13.54 16.78
C ILE A 4 -13.03 -12.72 16.20
N ILE A 5 -14.25 -13.27 16.15
CA ILE A 5 -15.44 -12.49 15.80
C ILE A 5 -15.76 -11.45 16.86
N ASN A 6 -15.68 -11.76 18.16
CA ASN A 6 -15.82 -10.71 19.18
C ASN A 6 -14.66 -9.72 19.12
N LYS A 7 -13.45 -10.07 18.67
CA LYS A 7 -12.37 -9.10 18.43
C LYS A 7 -12.62 -8.30 17.17
N ALA A 8 -13.14 -8.87 16.10
CA ALA A 8 -13.48 -8.16 14.87
C ALA A 8 -14.68 -7.23 15.09
N ILE A 9 -15.72 -7.68 15.81
CA ILE A 9 -16.84 -6.87 16.29
C ILE A 9 -16.34 -5.84 17.30
N LEU A 10 -15.47 -6.16 18.25
CA LEU A 10 -14.90 -5.19 19.20
C LEU A 10 -13.95 -4.20 18.51
N ILE A 11 -13.23 -4.61 17.47
CA ILE A 11 -12.39 -3.76 16.63
C ILE A 11 -13.30 -2.88 15.78
N GLN A 12 -14.35 -3.40 15.16
CA GLN A 12 -15.34 -2.64 14.41
C GLN A 12 -16.10 -1.66 15.32
N THR A 13 -16.45 -2.07 16.54
CA THR A 13 -17.13 -1.24 17.54
C THR A 13 -16.19 -0.21 18.12
N LYS A 14 -14.90 -0.55 18.33
CA LYS A 14 -13.86 0.41 18.73
C LYS A 14 -13.40 1.30 17.60
N LEU A 15 -13.47 0.89 16.33
CA LEU A 15 -13.20 1.70 15.16
C LEU A 15 -14.36 2.63 14.90
N ASN A 16 -15.61 2.18 15.03
CA ASN A 16 -16.80 3.03 14.97
C ASN A 16 -16.85 4.01 16.16
N ALA A 17 -16.50 3.55 17.37
CA ALA A 17 -16.34 4.42 18.53
C ALA A 17 -15.12 5.34 18.38
N ASN A 18 -14.02 4.90 17.77
CA ASN A 18 -12.87 5.73 17.44
C ASN A 18 -13.13 6.68 16.27
N LEU A 19 -14.09 6.41 15.39
CA LEU A 19 -14.59 7.31 14.35
C LEU A 19 -15.53 8.38 14.94
N LEU A 20 -16.27 8.03 15.99
CA LEU A 20 -16.98 8.99 16.85
C LEU A 20 -16.01 9.75 17.79
N ILE A 21 -14.89 9.13 18.16
CA ILE A 21 -13.81 9.72 18.97
C ILE A 21 -12.75 10.39 18.11
N THR A 22 -12.69 10.27 16.77
CA THR A 22 -11.79 11.08 15.93
C THR A 22 -12.25 12.54 15.93
N ASN A 23 -13.55 12.78 16.12
CA ASN A 23 -14.08 14.09 16.52
C ASN A 23 -13.65 14.52 17.95
N LYS A 24 -13.16 13.60 18.78
CA LYS A 24 -12.55 13.83 20.11
C LYS A 24 -11.02 13.58 20.16
N ALA A 25 -10.35 13.18 19.07
CA ALA A 25 -8.94 12.75 19.08
C ALA A 25 -7.97 13.91 19.33
N ASN A 26 -8.46 15.14 19.17
CA ASN A 26 -7.82 16.36 19.66
C ASN A 26 -7.60 16.37 21.20
N ASN A 27 -8.29 15.52 21.97
CA ASN A 27 -8.14 15.44 23.43
C ASN A 27 -7.19 14.34 23.92
N LEU A 28 -6.88 13.30 23.14
CA LEU A 28 -5.92 12.26 23.58
C LEU A 28 -4.46 12.68 23.43
N LEU A 29 -4.17 13.60 22.48
CA LEU A 29 -2.86 14.27 22.41
C LEU A 29 -2.62 15.19 23.63
N LYS A 30 -3.68 15.72 24.27
CA LYS A 30 -3.59 16.47 25.54
C LYS A 30 -3.27 15.56 26.73
N VAL A 31 -3.77 14.32 26.75
CA VAL A 31 -3.50 13.38 27.86
C VAL A 31 -2.05 12.87 27.82
N ALA A 32 -1.47 12.67 26.64
CA ALA A 32 -0.06 12.27 26.51
C ALA A 32 0.93 13.38 26.91
N LYS A 33 0.56 14.66 26.75
CA LYS A 33 1.37 15.82 27.18
C LYS A 33 1.35 16.03 28.70
N ASN A 34 0.30 15.59 29.41
CA ASN A 34 0.21 15.70 30.87
C ASN A 34 1.10 14.71 31.64
N TYR A 35 1.70 13.72 30.97
CA TYR A 35 2.62 12.77 31.62
C TYR A 35 4.08 13.26 31.69
N TYR A 36 4.40 14.42 31.10
CA TYR A 36 5.69 15.10 31.23
C TYR A 36 5.48 16.59 31.52
N GLY A 37 5.55 16.97 32.80
CA GLY A 37 5.78 18.35 33.23
C GLY A 37 4.52 19.20 33.42
N ASN A 38 4.08 19.31 34.68
CA ASN A 38 3.17 20.34 35.16
C ASN A 38 3.77 21.74 34.95
N THR A 39 3.19 22.54 34.07
CA THR A 39 2.93 23.98 34.31
C THR A 39 1.62 24.33 33.62
N SER A 40 0.69 24.86 34.40
CA SER A 40 -0.68 25.15 34.01
C SER A 40 -0.76 26.48 33.28
N GLU A 41 -1.04 26.45 31.97
CA GLU A 41 -1.70 27.55 31.28
C GLU A 41 -2.87 26.97 30.48
N GLN A 42 -4.06 27.51 30.71
CA GLN A 42 -5.26 27.19 29.95
C GLN A 42 -5.09 27.74 28.53
N PHE A 43 -4.59 26.89 27.63
CA PHE A 43 -4.45 27.23 26.22
C PHE A 43 -5.77 27.03 25.46
N ASP A 44 -6.19 28.11 24.81
CA ASP A 44 -7.30 28.20 23.87
C ASP A 44 -7.18 27.13 22.77
N THR A 45 -8.15 26.20 22.74
CA THR A 45 -8.23 25.12 21.74
C THR A 45 -8.28 25.61 20.30
N THR A 46 -8.69 26.86 20.08
CA THR A 46 -8.76 27.50 18.76
C THR A 46 -7.36 27.88 18.23
N GLN A 47 -6.44 28.29 19.11
CA GLN A 47 -5.06 28.62 18.71
C GLN A 47 -4.25 27.37 18.36
N GLN A 48 -4.56 26.23 18.98
CA GLN A 48 -3.83 24.98 18.75
C GLN A 48 -4.23 24.31 17.43
N GLN A 49 -5.52 24.34 17.05
CA GLN A 49 -5.95 23.94 15.70
C GLN A 49 -5.38 24.87 14.62
N GLN A 50 -5.32 26.17 14.89
CA GLN A 50 -4.70 27.13 13.98
C GLN A 50 -3.19 26.88 13.85
N GLN A 51 -2.49 26.56 14.94
CA GLN A 51 -1.08 26.20 14.94
C GLN A 51 -0.79 24.89 14.21
N ASP A 52 -1.63 23.85 14.31
CA ASP A 52 -1.43 22.60 13.57
C ASP A 52 -1.69 22.78 12.06
N ILE A 53 -2.71 23.57 11.69
CA ILE A 53 -2.94 23.99 10.30
C ILE A 53 -1.75 24.83 9.80
N ASP A 54 -1.23 25.73 10.64
CA ASP A 54 -0.12 26.59 10.29
C ASP A 54 1.22 25.84 10.29
N LEU A 55 1.40 24.76 11.06
CA LEU A 55 2.57 23.86 11.01
C LEU A 55 2.53 22.96 9.76
N GLN A 56 1.36 22.45 9.40
CA GLN A 56 1.15 21.76 8.13
C GLN A 56 1.43 22.70 6.95
N ARG A 57 0.97 23.96 7.04
CA ARG A 57 1.30 25.03 6.08
C ARG A 57 2.77 25.48 6.15
N HIS A 58 3.44 25.40 7.29
CA HIS A 58 4.86 25.77 7.42
C HIS A 58 5.79 24.71 6.82
N ASN A 59 5.44 23.42 6.95
CA ASN A 59 6.12 22.34 6.24
C ASN A 59 5.88 22.41 4.72
N LEU A 60 4.73 22.99 4.29
CA LEU A 60 4.46 23.33 2.88
C LEU A 60 5.25 24.58 2.38
N ARG A 61 5.82 25.41 3.27
CA ARG A 61 6.41 26.71 2.90
C ARG A 61 7.90 26.70 2.56
N ARG A 62 8.65 25.64 2.89
CA ARG A 62 9.87 25.36 2.14
C ARG A 62 9.46 24.53 0.94
N LEU A 63 9.08 25.21 -0.15
CA LEU A 63 9.03 24.58 -1.46
C LEU A 63 10.35 23.82 -1.63
N ASP A 64 10.24 22.49 -1.63
CA ASP A 64 11.35 21.60 -1.94
C ASP A 64 11.95 22.07 -3.27
N GLU A 65 13.26 21.92 -3.45
CA GLU A 65 13.96 22.30 -4.68
C GLU A 65 13.26 21.71 -5.91
N LYS A 66 12.66 20.53 -5.76
CA LYS A 66 11.83 19.88 -6.77
C LYS A 66 10.60 20.70 -7.14
N SER A 67 9.84 21.18 -6.16
CA SER A 67 8.67 22.04 -6.39
C SER A 67 9.06 23.38 -7.02
N LYS A 68 10.19 23.97 -6.62
CA LYS A 68 10.72 25.19 -7.26
C LYS A 68 11.07 24.95 -8.72
N TYR A 69 11.71 23.82 -9.04
CA TYR A 69 12.02 23.42 -10.41
C TYR A 69 10.74 23.21 -11.24
N LEU A 70 9.76 22.47 -10.71
CA LEU A 70 8.50 22.23 -11.42
C LEU A 70 7.77 23.56 -11.70
N ASN A 71 7.71 24.46 -10.73
CA ASN A 71 7.14 25.80 -10.90
C ASN A 71 7.92 26.64 -11.94
N SER A 72 9.25 26.61 -11.93
CA SER A 72 10.05 27.38 -12.88
C SER A 72 9.93 26.88 -14.32
N LYS A 73 9.55 25.62 -14.50
CA LYS A 73 9.23 25.00 -15.79
C LYS A 73 7.74 25.07 -16.16
N MET A 74 6.90 25.72 -15.34
CA MET A 74 5.44 25.80 -15.53
C MET A 74 4.78 24.42 -15.68
N LEU A 75 5.26 23.42 -14.93
CA LEU A 75 4.71 22.08 -14.95
C LEU A 75 3.62 21.94 -13.89
N ASP A 76 2.44 21.50 -14.30
CA ASP A 76 1.35 21.19 -13.39
C ASP A 76 1.66 19.95 -12.56
N TYR A 77 1.57 20.09 -11.23
CA TYR A 77 1.68 18.97 -10.32
C TYR A 77 0.76 19.12 -9.11
N ASN A 78 0.39 17.98 -8.54
CA ASN A 78 -0.30 17.91 -7.26
C ASN A 78 0.64 17.37 -6.19
N PRO A 79 0.78 18.02 -5.03
CA PRO A 79 1.51 17.43 -3.91
C PRO A 79 0.72 16.24 -3.35
N GLY A 80 1.36 15.08 -3.27
CA GLY A 80 0.88 13.91 -2.55
C GLY A 80 1.50 13.80 -1.16
N TRP A 81 1.23 12.68 -0.49
CA TRP A 81 1.71 12.38 0.85
C TRP A 81 3.21 12.09 0.88
N THR A 82 3.71 11.40 -0.15
CA THR A 82 5.13 11.00 -0.28
C THR A 82 5.72 11.36 -1.66
N ASN A 83 4.88 11.71 -2.63
CA ASN A 83 5.27 12.00 -4.00
C ASN A 83 4.71 13.33 -4.51
N LEU A 84 5.41 13.98 -5.44
CA LEU A 84 4.87 15.03 -6.31
C LEU A 84 4.29 14.36 -7.56
N ASN A 85 3.02 14.64 -7.87
CA ASN A 85 2.28 14.02 -8.96
C ASN A 85 2.24 14.97 -10.16
N VAL A 86 3.23 14.87 -11.06
CA VAL A 86 3.33 15.71 -12.27
C VAL A 86 2.39 15.18 -13.35
N LEU A 87 1.54 16.07 -13.89
CA LEU A 87 0.36 15.68 -14.68
C LEU A 87 0.61 15.62 -16.20
N SER A 88 1.65 16.29 -16.72
CA SER A 88 1.71 16.69 -18.13
C SER A 88 3.00 16.32 -18.88
N LEU A 89 3.65 15.20 -18.55
CA LEU A 89 4.93 14.80 -19.18
C LEU A 89 4.93 13.43 -19.87
N CYS A 90 3.85 12.65 -19.78
CA CYS A 90 3.84 11.32 -20.38
C CYS A 90 3.32 11.39 -21.81
N GLU A 91 4.11 10.99 -22.80
CA GLU A 91 3.67 10.95 -24.22
C GLU A 91 2.51 9.99 -24.45
N LYS A 92 2.45 8.87 -23.71
CA LYS A 92 1.50 7.78 -23.96
C LYS A 92 0.09 8.01 -23.40
N SER A 93 -0.15 9.09 -22.65
CA SER A 93 -1.46 9.45 -22.04
C SER A 93 -1.33 10.71 -21.17
N ALA A 94 -2.42 11.18 -20.54
CA ALA A 94 -2.39 12.01 -19.33
C ALA A 94 -1.77 11.27 -18.11
N GLY A 95 -0.69 10.52 -18.34
CA GLY A 95 0.01 9.70 -17.39
C GLY A 95 0.73 10.56 -16.39
N LYS A 96 0.58 10.20 -15.11
CA LYS A 96 1.15 10.94 -13.99
C LYS A 96 2.54 10.38 -13.67
N PHE A 97 3.52 11.27 -13.63
CA PHE A 97 4.81 10.98 -13.02
C PHE A 97 4.70 11.21 -11.52
N TYR A 98 5.20 10.27 -10.73
CA TYR A 98 5.25 10.34 -9.28
C TYR A 98 6.71 10.49 -8.89
N ILE A 99 7.06 11.58 -8.21
CA ILE A 99 8.43 11.90 -7.82
C ILE A 99 8.51 11.87 -6.30
N ASN A 100 9.30 10.96 -5.74
CA ASN A 100 9.47 10.88 -4.30
C ASN A 100 10.03 12.20 -3.76
N THR A 101 9.34 12.81 -2.81
CA THR A 101 9.78 14.09 -2.24
C THR A 101 11.10 13.94 -1.48
N LYS A 102 11.37 12.77 -0.89
CA LYS A 102 12.59 12.52 -0.12
C LYS A 102 13.77 12.07 -0.98
N SER A 103 13.61 11.01 -1.78
CA SER A 103 14.72 10.46 -2.57
C SER A 103 14.91 11.14 -3.93
N GLY A 104 13.86 11.77 -4.48
CA GLY A 104 13.87 12.29 -5.83
C GLY A 104 13.73 11.23 -6.92
N ASP A 105 13.59 9.96 -6.57
CA ASP A 105 13.29 8.92 -7.54
C ASP A 105 11.90 9.15 -8.14
N PHE A 106 11.75 8.89 -9.44
CA PHE A 106 10.48 9.03 -10.12
C PHE A 106 10.03 7.73 -10.77
N THR A 107 8.73 7.62 -10.97
CA THR A 107 8.10 6.56 -11.75
C THR A 107 6.88 7.09 -12.49
N CYS A 108 6.69 6.67 -13.74
CA CYS A 108 5.41 6.80 -14.42
C CYS A 108 4.69 5.46 -14.39
N LEU A 109 3.49 5.44 -13.82
CA LEU A 109 2.69 4.21 -13.76
C LEU A 109 2.18 3.76 -15.14
N THR A 110 2.14 4.66 -16.12
CA THR A 110 1.60 4.38 -17.46
C THR A 110 2.66 3.84 -18.42
N CYS A 111 3.79 4.54 -18.58
CA CYS A 111 4.86 4.13 -19.49
C CYS A 111 5.97 3.32 -18.82
N GLU A 112 5.85 3.07 -17.51
CA GLU A 112 6.82 2.33 -16.69
C GLU A 112 8.23 2.95 -16.66
N LYS A 113 8.42 4.19 -17.17
CA LYS A 113 9.68 4.94 -17.05
C LYS A 113 9.97 5.20 -15.58
N THR A 114 11.21 4.94 -15.16
CA THR A 114 11.70 5.18 -13.80
C THR A 114 13.11 5.77 -13.84
N GLY A 115 13.48 6.52 -12.82
CA GLY A 115 14.83 7.06 -12.71
C GLY A 115 15.00 7.92 -11.45
N ASN A 116 16.13 8.61 -11.36
CA ASN A 116 16.41 9.58 -10.30
C ASN A 116 16.04 11.02 -10.71
N TRP A 117 16.17 11.96 -9.78
CA TRP A 117 15.80 13.37 -10.02
C TRP A 117 16.56 14.01 -11.18
N LYS A 118 17.86 13.73 -11.35
CA LYS A 118 18.66 14.29 -12.45
C LYS A 118 18.19 13.77 -13.81
N GLU A 119 17.84 12.49 -13.89
CA GLU A 119 17.28 11.87 -15.08
C GLU A 119 15.90 12.47 -15.41
N PHE A 120 15.08 12.74 -14.40
CA PHE A 120 13.80 13.43 -14.57
C PHE A 120 13.98 14.83 -15.16
N GLN A 121 14.92 15.62 -14.63
CA GLN A 121 15.19 16.97 -15.11
C GLN A 121 15.65 16.97 -16.57
N LYS A 122 16.60 16.09 -16.93
CA LYS A 122 17.08 15.95 -18.32
C LYS A 122 15.96 15.56 -19.27
N MET A 123 15.14 14.59 -18.88
CA MET A 123 13.99 14.15 -19.67
C MET A 123 12.99 15.30 -19.87
N THR A 124 12.71 16.04 -18.80
CA THR A 124 11.80 17.20 -18.82
C THR A 124 12.32 18.30 -19.73
N GLU A 125 13.60 18.63 -19.66
CA GLU A 125 14.24 19.64 -20.51
C GLU A 125 14.15 19.26 -21.98
N LYS A 126 14.47 18.00 -22.31
CA LYS A 126 14.33 17.48 -23.67
C LYS A 126 12.90 17.63 -24.21
N ILE A 127 11.90 17.20 -23.45
CA ILE A 127 10.48 17.30 -23.85
C ILE A 127 10.06 18.77 -24.04
N LEU A 128 10.51 19.67 -23.16
CA LEU A 128 10.18 21.10 -23.24
C LEU A 128 10.91 21.80 -24.40
N GLU A 129 12.09 21.34 -24.79
CA GLU A 129 12.83 21.83 -25.95
C GLU A 129 12.17 21.35 -27.26
N GLU A 130 11.81 20.06 -27.35
CA GLU A 130 11.10 19.49 -28.50
C GLU A 130 9.73 20.16 -28.76
N ASN A 131 9.01 20.51 -27.68
CA ASN A 131 7.75 21.26 -27.78
C ASN A 131 7.94 22.73 -28.19
N LYS A 132 9.15 23.30 -28.06
CA LYS A 132 9.46 24.65 -28.55
C LYS A 132 9.94 24.62 -30.00
N SER A 133 10.57 23.53 -30.43
CA SER A 133 11.12 23.37 -31.78
C SER A 133 10.15 22.74 -32.78
N SER A 134 8.98 22.27 -32.35
CA SER A 134 7.94 21.71 -33.23
C SER A 134 7.14 22.81 -33.98
N CYS A 135 7.86 23.50 -34.87
CA CYS A 135 7.38 24.04 -36.15
C CYS A 135 8.25 23.52 -37.31
N SER A 136 8.89 22.37 -37.14
CA SER A 136 9.57 21.64 -38.21
C SER A 136 9.31 20.15 -38.05
N GLU A 137 8.95 19.54 -39.16
CA GLU A 137 8.52 18.15 -39.33
C GLU A 137 9.60 17.14 -38.91
N ASP A 138 9.09 16.04 -38.35
CA ASP A 138 9.62 14.68 -38.27
C ASP A 138 11.05 14.43 -37.78
N ASP A 139 11.15 13.70 -36.67
CA ASP A 139 12.15 12.64 -36.49
C ASP A 139 11.65 11.61 -35.45
N GLU A 140 11.28 10.42 -35.94
CA GLU A 140 10.96 9.25 -35.12
C GLU A 140 12.24 8.69 -34.47
N ILE A 141 12.35 8.78 -33.14
CA ILE A 141 13.40 8.09 -32.40
C ILE A 141 12.87 6.76 -31.87
N GLU A 142 13.24 5.68 -32.55
CA GLU A 142 13.11 4.31 -32.06
C GLU A 142 13.93 4.12 -30.78
N THR A 143 13.27 3.90 -29.65
CA THR A 143 13.94 3.39 -28.44
C THR A 143 14.00 1.88 -28.43
N GLU A 144 15.23 1.36 -28.48
CA GLU A 144 15.58 -0.05 -28.30
C GLU A 144 14.91 -0.65 -27.05
N THR A 145 14.02 -1.60 -27.31
CA THR A 145 13.36 -2.36 -26.25
C THR A 145 14.33 -3.40 -25.72
N LYS A 146 14.81 -3.18 -24.49
CA LYS A 146 15.68 -4.11 -23.75
C LYS A 146 15.13 -5.54 -23.85
N LYS A 147 15.99 -6.46 -24.32
CA LYS A 147 15.78 -7.92 -24.33
C LYS A 147 15.27 -8.38 -22.97
N GLN A 148 13.99 -8.74 -22.90
CA GLN A 148 13.42 -9.37 -21.71
C GLN A 148 13.84 -10.84 -21.64
N ASP A 149 14.34 -11.17 -20.46
CA ASP A 149 14.76 -12.47 -19.98
C ASP A 149 13.86 -13.64 -20.43
N LYS A 150 14.46 -14.56 -21.19
CA LYS A 150 13.96 -15.93 -21.37
C LYS A 150 14.23 -16.72 -20.09
N ILE A 151 13.40 -16.57 -19.06
CA ILE A 151 13.54 -17.35 -17.81
C ILE A 151 12.26 -18.14 -17.50
N GLU A 152 12.43 -19.46 -17.38
CA GLU A 152 11.68 -20.49 -16.61
C GLU A 152 10.14 -20.51 -16.53
N LYS A 153 9.41 -19.93 -17.49
CA LYS A 153 7.93 -19.98 -17.50
C LYS A 153 7.28 -21.40 -17.50
N PRO A 154 7.87 -22.49 -18.02
CA PRO A 154 7.16 -23.78 -18.04
C PRO A 154 6.91 -24.39 -16.65
N LYS A 155 7.85 -24.24 -15.71
CA LYS A 155 7.78 -24.93 -14.41
C LYS A 155 6.71 -24.33 -13.49
N LEU A 156 6.68 -23.00 -13.37
CA LEU A 156 5.75 -22.31 -12.47
C LEU A 156 4.29 -22.57 -12.84
N TYR A 157 3.95 -22.46 -14.13
CA TYR A 157 2.61 -22.72 -14.62
C TYR A 157 2.22 -24.19 -14.48
N ARG A 158 3.17 -25.11 -14.69
CA ARG A 158 2.97 -26.53 -14.44
C ARG A 158 2.66 -26.79 -12.97
N THR A 159 3.49 -26.30 -12.05
CA THR A 159 3.24 -26.42 -10.60
C THR A 159 1.87 -25.85 -10.24
N TRP A 160 1.51 -24.67 -10.76
CA TRP A 160 0.20 -24.08 -10.51
C TRP A 160 -0.96 -24.91 -11.07
N SER A 161 -0.78 -25.54 -12.22
CA SER A 161 -1.80 -26.40 -12.85
C SER A 161 -2.03 -27.72 -12.12
N GLU A 162 -1.03 -28.19 -11.36
CA GLU A 162 -1.09 -29.42 -10.56
C GLU A 162 -1.75 -29.20 -9.18
N THR A 163 -2.05 -27.96 -8.82
CA THR A 163 -2.73 -27.62 -7.56
C THR A 163 -4.24 -27.86 -7.62
N LYS A 164 -4.83 -28.22 -6.48
CA LYS A 164 -6.27 -28.41 -6.31
C LYS A 164 -6.94 -27.08 -5.92
N GLN A 165 -8.01 -26.71 -6.61
CA GLN A 165 -8.77 -25.50 -6.26
C GLN A 165 -9.54 -25.72 -4.96
N ILE A 166 -9.67 -24.65 -4.15
CA ILE A 166 -10.42 -24.71 -2.90
C ILE A 166 -11.87 -25.15 -3.13
N LYS A 167 -12.48 -24.72 -4.25
CA LYS A 167 -13.86 -25.10 -4.63
C LYS A 167 -14.08 -26.62 -4.71
N ASP A 168 -13.03 -27.40 -4.97
CA ASP A 168 -13.09 -28.86 -5.12
C ASP A 168 -12.98 -29.61 -3.78
N LEU A 169 -12.85 -28.89 -2.66
CA LEU A 169 -12.97 -29.46 -1.32
C LEU A 169 -14.43 -29.49 -0.88
N ASN A 170 -14.84 -30.57 -0.22
CA ASN A 170 -16.10 -30.53 0.54
C ASN A 170 -15.94 -29.72 1.84
N ASP A 171 -17.05 -29.36 2.48
CA ASP A 171 -17.05 -28.51 3.68
C ASP A 171 -16.24 -29.12 4.84
N SER A 172 -16.25 -30.46 4.98
CA SER A 172 -15.47 -31.13 6.02
C SER A 172 -13.97 -31.00 5.76
N GLN A 173 -13.52 -31.23 4.53
CA GLN A 173 -12.12 -31.08 4.12
C GLN A 173 -11.66 -29.62 4.28
N PHE A 174 -12.50 -28.66 3.91
CA PHE A 174 -12.19 -27.25 4.07
C PHE A 174 -12.07 -26.86 5.55
N ARG A 175 -12.95 -27.35 6.43
CA ARG A 175 -12.81 -27.11 7.88
C ARG A 175 -11.54 -27.72 8.47
N VAL A 176 -11.15 -28.92 8.02
CA VAL A 176 -9.87 -29.53 8.43
C VAL A 176 -8.69 -28.66 8.00
N LEU A 177 -8.72 -28.14 6.75
CA LEU A 177 -7.70 -27.20 6.27
C LEU A 177 -7.61 -25.94 7.14
N LEU A 178 -8.76 -25.32 7.48
CA LEU A 178 -8.81 -24.12 8.32
C LEU A 178 -8.16 -24.40 9.69
N ARG A 179 -8.55 -25.49 10.36
CA ARG A 179 -8.00 -25.86 11.67
C ARG A 179 -6.50 -26.12 11.62
N ASN A 180 -6.05 -26.88 10.62
CA ASN A 180 -4.62 -27.18 10.45
C ASN A 180 -3.80 -25.90 10.19
N SER A 181 -4.42 -24.88 9.60
CA SER A 181 -3.79 -23.59 9.31
C SER A 181 -3.95 -22.58 10.44
N GLY A 182 -4.59 -22.95 11.56
CA GLY A 182 -4.87 -22.05 12.69
C GLY A 182 -5.91 -20.96 12.40
N LEU A 183 -6.75 -21.16 11.38
CA LEU A 183 -7.80 -20.24 10.97
C LEU A 183 -9.13 -20.53 11.68
N SER A 184 -10.00 -19.52 11.76
CA SER A 184 -11.37 -19.71 12.28
C SER A 184 -12.21 -20.53 11.30
N ASP A 185 -12.99 -21.49 11.81
CA ASP A 185 -14.02 -22.24 11.07
C ASP A 185 -15.10 -21.32 10.44
N GLU A 186 -15.12 -20.03 10.80
CA GLU A 186 -16.05 -19.01 10.28
C GLU A 186 -15.56 -18.34 8.98
N ILE A 187 -14.31 -18.57 8.56
CA ILE A 187 -13.83 -18.03 7.27
C ILE A 187 -14.52 -18.78 6.14
N LYS A 188 -15.19 -18.02 5.27
CA LYS A 188 -15.97 -18.55 4.16
C LYS A 188 -15.05 -18.99 3.03
N LYS A 189 -15.34 -20.18 2.49
CA LYS A 189 -14.71 -20.76 1.30
C LYS A 189 -14.64 -19.80 0.11
N SER A 190 -15.68 -18.98 -0.08
CA SER A 190 -15.73 -17.96 -1.13
C SER A 190 -14.61 -16.92 -1.05
N GLN A 191 -14.02 -16.67 0.13
CA GLN A 191 -12.90 -15.73 0.25
C GLN A 191 -11.62 -16.31 -0.34
N PHE A 192 -11.38 -17.60 -0.12
CA PHE A 192 -10.26 -18.31 -0.73
C PHE A 192 -10.38 -18.34 -2.26
N GLU A 193 -11.58 -18.63 -2.75
CA GLU A 193 -11.86 -18.68 -4.19
C GLU A 193 -11.61 -17.33 -4.89
N LYS A 194 -12.03 -16.21 -4.26
CA LYS A 194 -11.79 -14.86 -4.80
C LYS A 194 -10.31 -14.50 -4.96
N HIS A 195 -9.44 -15.13 -4.17
CA HIS A 195 -8.00 -14.88 -4.19
C HIS A 195 -7.24 -15.98 -4.95
N ASP A 196 -7.95 -16.85 -5.69
CA ASP A 196 -7.42 -18.05 -6.37
C ASP A 196 -6.50 -18.87 -5.45
N ILE A 197 -6.87 -19.00 -4.18
CA ILE A 197 -6.11 -19.83 -3.25
C ILE A 197 -6.36 -21.29 -3.56
N ARG A 198 -5.28 -22.07 -3.55
CA ARG A 198 -5.27 -23.48 -3.93
C ARG A 198 -4.49 -24.29 -2.91
N ILE A 199 -4.57 -25.60 -3.08
CA ILE A 199 -3.95 -26.57 -2.18
C ILE A 199 -3.07 -27.51 -2.99
N GLN A 200 -1.91 -27.80 -2.45
CA GLN A 200 -1.08 -28.91 -2.89
C GLN A 200 -0.72 -29.73 -1.66
N GLU A 201 -1.19 -30.97 -1.60
CA GLU A 201 -1.06 -31.83 -0.40
C GLU A 201 -1.71 -31.17 0.83
N GLN A 202 -0.92 -30.68 1.79
CA GLN A 202 -1.37 -29.95 2.98
C GLN A 202 -1.04 -28.45 2.94
N ASN A 203 -0.39 -28.01 1.87
CA ASN A 203 0.09 -26.64 1.71
C ASN A 203 -0.99 -25.76 1.09
N ILE A 204 -1.13 -24.55 1.62
CA ILE A 204 -1.97 -23.49 1.04
C ILE A 204 -1.08 -22.65 0.16
N LEU A 205 -1.48 -22.49 -1.10
CA LEU A 205 -0.75 -21.75 -2.11
C LEU A 205 -1.62 -20.62 -2.65
N THR A 206 -1.03 -19.45 -2.88
CA THR A 206 -1.69 -18.35 -3.59
C THR A 206 -0.82 -17.87 -4.74
N PRO A 207 -1.41 -17.45 -5.86
CA PRO A 207 -0.63 -16.91 -6.96
C PRO A 207 -0.21 -15.48 -6.65
N PHE A 208 0.96 -15.08 -7.13
CA PHE A 208 1.41 -13.70 -7.15
C PHE A 208 1.43 -13.21 -8.60
N TYR A 209 0.62 -12.19 -8.88
CA TYR A 209 0.50 -11.61 -10.21
C TYR A 209 1.21 -10.25 -10.28
N ASP A 210 1.79 -9.94 -11.43
CA ASP A 210 2.23 -8.59 -11.74
C ASP A 210 1.05 -7.67 -12.11
N ALA A 211 1.37 -6.41 -12.41
CA ALA A 211 0.38 -5.40 -12.83
C ALA A 211 -0.32 -5.75 -14.16
N LYS A 212 0.22 -6.70 -14.94
CA LYS A 212 -0.35 -7.18 -16.21
C LYS A 212 -1.11 -8.51 -16.01
N SER A 213 -1.42 -8.86 -14.76
CA SER A 213 -2.11 -10.10 -14.38
C SER A 213 -1.37 -11.39 -14.81
N LYS A 214 -0.05 -11.31 -15.01
CA LYS A 214 0.76 -12.47 -15.34
C LYS A 214 1.28 -13.11 -14.07
N LEU A 215 1.20 -14.44 -13.98
CA LEU A 215 1.74 -15.19 -12.84
C LEU A 215 3.27 -15.03 -12.80
N VAL A 216 3.76 -14.45 -11.71
CA VAL A 216 5.19 -14.20 -11.45
C VAL A 216 5.73 -15.16 -10.40
N ASP A 217 4.92 -15.51 -9.40
CA ASP A 217 5.35 -16.37 -8.30
C ASP A 217 4.18 -17.18 -7.73
N ILE A 218 4.50 -18.19 -6.93
CA ILE A 218 3.54 -18.93 -6.09
C ILE A 218 3.97 -18.76 -4.64
N ILE A 219 3.12 -18.15 -3.84
CA ILE A 219 3.38 -17.93 -2.41
C ILE A 219 2.81 -19.10 -1.63
N LEU A 220 3.66 -19.72 -0.83
CA LEU A 220 3.26 -20.67 0.20
C LEU A 220 2.76 -19.86 1.40
N VAL A 221 1.49 -20.04 1.73
CA VAL A 221 0.78 -19.35 2.82
C VAL A 221 0.76 -20.21 4.09
N ASN A 222 1.00 -21.51 3.94
CA ASN A 222 1.01 -22.47 5.04
C ASN A 222 2.34 -23.21 5.07
N SER A 223 3.05 -23.09 6.18
CA SER A 223 3.91 -24.18 6.64
C SER A 223 3.56 -24.42 8.09
N ASN A 224 3.84 -25.61 8.61
CA ASN A 224 3.72 -25.93 10.03
C ASN A 224 4.48 -24.92 10.94
N ASP A 225 5.34 -24.07 10.36
CA ASP A 225 6.11 -22.99 10.99
C ASP A 225 5.51 -21.58 10.79
N ARG A 226 4.30 -21.47 10.20
CA ARG A 226 3.64 -20.20 9.83
C ARG A 226 4.49 -19.27 8.95
N GLY A 227 5.43 -19.84 8.20
CA GLY A 227 6.30 -19.08 7.30
C GLY A 227 5.61 -18.84 5.97
N GLU A 228 5.33 -17.58 5.64
CA GLU A 228 4.97 -17.20 4.28
C GLU A 228 6.23 -17.04 3.42
N THR A 229 6.20 -17.51 2.17
CA THR A 229 7.32 -17.33 1.23
C THR A 229 7.26 -16.00 0.47
N LEU A 230 6.42 -15.06 0.90
CA LEU A 230 6.30 -13.74 0.30
C LEU A 230 7.66 -13.01 0.38
N LYS A 231 8.24 -12.68 -0.78
CA LYS A 231 9.55 -12.03 -0.84
C LYS A 231 9.47 -10.61 -0.29
N LYS A 232 10.61 -10.11 0.22
CA LYS A 232 10.71 -8.80 0.89
C LYS A 232 10.33 -7.61 0.02
N ASP A 233 10.37 -7.75 -1.29
CA ASP A 233 10.07 -6.74 -2.31
C ASP A 233 8.65 -6.90 -2.90
N GLN A 234 7.90 -7.92 -2.48
CA GLN A 234 6.55 -8.20 -2.97
C GLN A 234 5.47 -7.57 -2.07
N VAL A 235 4.38 -7.11 -2.70
CA VAL A 235 3.16 -6.63 -2.03
C VAL A 235 1.99 -7.47 -2.52
N TYR A 236 1.43 -8.31 -1.67
CA TYR A 236 0.30 -9.14 -2.05
C TYR A 236 -1.03 -8.37 -1.93
N GLY A 237 -1.96 -8.64 -2.85
CA GLY A 237 -3.29 -8.05 -2.88
C GLY A 237 -3.40 -6.70 -3.58
N LEU A 238 -2.28 -6.07 -3.97
CA LEU A 238 -2.30 -4.78 -4.65
C LEU A 238 -2.99 -4.86 -6.03
N ASN A 239 -2.78 -5.96 -6.75
CA ASN A 239 -3.43 -6.27 -8.02
C ASN A 239 -4.93 -6.59 -7.88
N LEU A 240 -5.41 -6.86 -6.66
CA LEU A 240 -6.81 -7.17 -6.36
C LEU A 240 -7.60 -5.92 -5.95
N ILE A 241 -6.94 -4.76 -5.87
CA ILE A 241 -7.62 -3.49 -5.56
C ILE A 241 -8.30 -2.99 -6.83
N GLU A 242 -9.62 -3.15 -6.89
CA GLU A 242 -10.45 -2.42 -7.84
C GLU A 242 -10.48 -0.94 -7.42
N PHE A 243 -9.71 -0.09 -8.08
CA PHE A 243 -9.70 1.35 -7.83
C PHE A 243 -11.01 2.00 -8.29
N LYS A 244 -12.09 1.77 -7.54
CA LYS A 244 -13.37 2.45 -7.70
C LYS A 244 -13.31 3.84 -7.05
N MET A 245 -14.11 4.78 -7.56
CA MET A 245 -14.25 6.09 -6.95
C MET A 245 -14.69 5.95 -5.48
N GLY A 246 -14.08 6.72 -4.58
CA GLY A 246 -14.42 6.76 -3.16
C GLY A 246 -13.64 5.81 -2.23
N LEU A 247 -12.62 5.11 -2.72
CA LEU A 247 -11.69 4.37 -1.86
C LEU A 247 -10.66 5.31 -1.22
N ASN A 248 -10.94 5.76 -0.01
CA ASN A 248 -10.06 6.64 0.76
C ASN A 248 -9.26 5.92 1.86
N GLU A 249 -9.55 4.65 2.12
CA GLU A 249 -8.99 3.89 3.25
C GLU A 249 -8.40 2.56 2.78
N LEU A 250 -7.20 2.23 3.27
CA LEU A 250 -6.48 1.00 2.98
C LEU A 250 -6.02 0.32 4.27
N TYR A 251 -6.11 -1.00 4.33
CA TYR A 251 -5.56 -1.80 5.41
C TYR A 251 -4.30 -2.54 4.95
N ILE A 252 -3.29 -2.56 5.80
CA ILE A 252 -2.05 -3.30 5.61
C ILE A 252 -1.96 -4.37 6.69
N THR A 253 -1.82 -5.62 6.30
CA THR A 253 -1.58 -6.76 7.20
C THR A 253 -0.16 -7.32 7.03
N ASP A 254 0.25 -8.16 7.98
CA ASP A 254 1.55 -8.84 7.99
C ASP A 254 1.56 -10.17 7.23
N ASP A 255 0.41 -10.79 7.06
CA ASP A 255 0.25 -12.07 6.37
C ASP A 255 -1.07 -12.16 5.57
N ILE A 256 -1.12 -13.10 4.63
CA ILE A 256 -2.23 -13.34 3.68
C ILE A 256 -3.44 -13.92 4.41
N LEU A 257 -3.23 -14.70 5.46
CA LEU A 257 -4.31 -15.26 6.26
C LEU A 257 -5.11 -14.18 6.99
N ASN A 258 -4.42 -13.21 7.59
CA ASN A 258 -5.01 -12.02 8.19
C ASN A 258 -5.72 -11.17 7.14
N LEU A 259 -5.16 -11.07 5.92
CA LEU A 259 -5.85 -10.41 4.81
C LEU A 259 -7.19 -11.07 4.50
N LEU A 260 -7.26 -12.40 4.41
CA LEU A 260 -8.51 -13.11 4.12
C LEU A 260 -9.56 -12.92 5.22
N ALA A 261 -9.13 -13.05 6.48
CA ALA A 261 -9.99 -12.81 7.62
C ALA A 261 -10.52 -11.37 7.60
N LEU A 262 -9.64 -10.40 7.36
CA LEU A 262 -10.02 -8.99 7.31
C LEU A 262 -10.96 -8.71 6.14
N LYS A 263 -10.68 -9.19 4.93
CA LYS A 263 -11.52 -9.04 3.74
C LYS A 263 -12.92 -9.64 3.89
N GLN A 264 -13.09 -10.64 4.76
CA GLN A 264 -14.41 -11.16 5.09
C GLN A 264 -15.23 -10.15 5.88
N GLU A 265 -14.61 -9.50 6.86
CA GLU A 265 -15.27 -8.60 7.81
C GLU A 265 -15.43 -7.19 7.22
N ILE A 266 -14.44 -6.73 6.44
CA ILE A 266 -14.43 -5.37 5.87
C ILE A 266 -14.49 -5.39 4.35
N LYS A 267 -15.39 -4.56 3.80
CA LYS A 267 -15.49 -4.31 2.35
C LYS A 267 -14.50 -3.23 1.88
N LYS A 268 -13.28 -3.25 2.42
CA LYS A 268 -12.24 -2.26 2.14
C LYS A 268 -11.02 -2.90 1.46
N PRO A 269 -10.18 -2.12 0.77
CA PRO A 269 -8.88 -2.56 0.28
C PRO A 269 -8.00 -3.08 1.42
N VAL A 270 -7.39 -4.23 1.23
CA VAL A 270 -6.45 -4.85 2.17
C VAL A 270 -5.28 -5.37 1.34
N ILE A 271 -4.05 -5.13 1.79
CA ILE A 271 -2.82 -5.65 1.19
C ILE A 271 -1.91 -6.24 2.27
N VAL A 272 -0.97 -7.08 1.85
CA VAL A 272 0.06 -7.64 2.74
C VAL A 272 1.40 -7.00 2.43
N ILE A 273 2.05 -6.47 3.47
CA ILE A 273 3.41 -5.94 3.39
C ILE A 273 4.20 -6.48 4.59
N ASN A 274 5.19 -7.33 4.31
CA ASN A 274 6.05 -7.94 5.33
C ASN A 274 7.43 -7.27 5.45
N SER A 275 7.69 -6.22 4.67
CA SER A 275 9.01 -5.58 4.58
C SER A 275 8.94 -4.16 4.00
N LEU A 276 9.84 -3.28 4.44
CA LEU A 276 9.98 -1.92 3.90
C LEU A 276 10.45 -1.88 2.45
N GLN A 277 11.11 -2.95 1.98
CA GLN A 277 11.60 -3.07 0.61
C GLN A 277 10.44 -3.19 -0.39
N ALA A 278 9.31 -3.75 0.04
CA ALA A 278 8.10 -3.87 -0.77
C ALA A 278 7.49 -2.51 -1.13
N LEU A 279 7.77 -1.46 -0.34
CA LEU A 279 7.39 -0.08 -0.63
C LEU A 279 8.34 0.56 -1.65
N SER A 280 8.39 0.00 -2.86
CA SER A 280 9.07 0.62 -4.00
C SER A 280 8.40 1.95 -4.38
N ILE A 281 9.07 2.77 -5.18
CA ILE A 281 8.50 4.03 -5.66
C ILE A 281 7.18 3.83 -6.41
N LYS A 282 7.07 2.74 -7.19
CA LYS A 282 5.85 2.34 -7.90
C LYS A 282 4.71 2.01 -6.92
N VAL A 283 5.01 1.30 -5.84
CA VAL A 283 4.02 0.99 -4.80
C VAL A 283 3.61 2.26 -4.07
N LEU A 284 4.56 3.11 -3.64
CA LEU A 284 4.24 4.38 -2.97
C LEU A 284 3.31 5.25 -3.81
N ALA A 285 3.61 5.38 -5.11
CA ALA A 285 2.77 6.09 -6.07
C ALA A 285 1.32 5.55 -6.12
N LEU A 286 1.15 4.22 -6.10
CA LEU A 286 -0.19 3.61 -6.06
C LEU A 286 -0.92 3.88 -4.74
N LEU A 287 -0.18 3.95 -3.63
CA LEU A 287 -0.73 4.20 -2.30
C LEU A 287 -1.10 5.67 -2.06
N GLU A 288 -0.65 6.60 -2.91
CA GLU A 288 -1.04 8.03 -2.83
C GLU A 288 -2.55 8.26 -2.89
N LYS A 289 -3.30 7.33 -3.48
CA LYS A 289 -4.76 7.43 -3.65
C LYS A 289 -5.56 7.30 -2.36
N PHE A 290 -4.96 6.80 -1.28
CA PHE A 290 -5.65 6.60 0.00
C PHE A 290 -5.34 7.75 0.95
N ASP A 291 -6.36 8.32 1.58
CA ASP A 291 -6.20 9.37 2.60
C ASP A 291 -5.90 8.79 3.98
N SER A 292 -6.30 7.54 4.23
CA SER A 292 -6.05 6.83 5.47
C SER A 292 -5.46 5.44 5.22
N ILE A 293 -4.42 5.10 5.97
CA ILE A 293 -3.83 3.76 6.00
C ILE A 293 -3.93 3.20 7.41
N ILE A 294 -4.51 2.02 7.56
CA ILE A 294 -4.54 1.28 8.81
C ILE A 294 -3.49 0.18 8.72
N ILE A 295 -2.48 0.25 9.58
CA ILE A 295 -1.42 -0.77 9.65
C ILE A 295 -1.75 -1.70 10.80
N TRP A 296 -2.12 -2.93 10.46
CA TRP A 296 -2.37 -4.01 11.40
C TRP A 296 -1.31 -5.09 11.22
N HIS A 297 -0.18 -4.89 11.88
CA HIS A 297 1.00 -5.75 11.70
C HIS A 297 1.55 -6.16 13.08
N LYS A 298 1.99 -7.42 13.23
CA LYS A 298 2.47 -7.96 14.52
C LYS A 298 3.79 -7.33 14.99
N ASP A 299 4.68 -7.03 14.06
CA ASP A 299 5.94 -6.32 14.32
C ASP A 299 5.69 -4.80 14.44
N THR A 300 5.71 -4.29 15.67
CA THR A 300 5.54 -2.87 15.99
C THR A 300 6.63 -2.00 15.36
N LYS A 301 7.88 -2.48 15.28
CA LYS A 301 9.00 -1.74 14.70
C LYS A 301 8.81 -1.58 13.19
N LEU A 302 8.44 -2.67 12.51
CA LEU A 302 8.09 -2.61 11.09
C LEU A 302 6.87 -1.70 10.86
N SER A 303 5.83 -1.80 11.69
CA SER A 303 4.64 -0.94 11.61
C SER A 303 4.99 0.54 11.67
N TYR A 304 5.84 0.92 12.60
CA TYR A 304 6.30 2.30 12.75
C TYR A 304 7.12 2.76 11.55
N ASN A 305 8.05 1.93 11.07
CA ASN A 305 8.85 2.25 9.88
C ASN A 305 7.99 2.36 8.61
N LEU A 306 6.96 1.51 8.47
CA LEU A 306 5.99 1.60 7.39
C LEU A 306 5.24 2.93 7.46
N ALA A 307 4.74 3.31 8.65
CA ALA A 307 4.05 4.59 8.83
C ALA A 307 4.93 5.79 8.49
N GLN A 308 6.20 5.78 8.92
CA GLN A 308 7.15 6.83 8.54
C GLN A 308 7.32 6.94 7.02
N LYS A 309 7.47 5.80 6.33
CA LYS A 309 7.65 5.77 4.87
C LYS A 309 6.37 6.14 4.10
N LEU A 310 5.20 5.90 4.68
CA LEU A 310 3.88 6.17 4.09
C LEU A 310 3.27 7.51 4.52
N ASN A 311 4.07 8.38 5.14
CA ASN A 311 3.63 9.59 5.84
C ASN A 311 2.80 9.24 7.09
N GLN A 312 3.40 9.45 8.26
CA GLN A 312 2.83 9.01 9.53
C GLN A 312 1.48 9.67 9.84
N ASN A 313 1.20 10.86 9.30
CA ASN A 313 -0.02 11.63 9.59
C ASN A 313 -1.30 10.97 9.06
N ARG A 314 -1.19 10.12 8.04
CA ARG A 314 -2.31 9.34 7.48
C ARG A 314 -2.36 7.91 7.98
N CYS A 315 -1.40 7.50 8.80
CA CYS A 315 -1.24 6.12 9.23
C CYS A 315 -1.81 5.91 10.64
N ASN A 316 -2.71 4.95 10.79
CA ASN A 316 -3.26 4.47 12.05
C ASN A 316 -2.65 3.11 12.39
N LEU A 317 -1.95 3.01 13.52
CA LEU A 317 -1.31 1.76 13.96
C LEU A 317 -2.23 0.96 14.88
N ILE A 318 -2.50 -0.30 14.54
CA ILE A 318 -3.20 -1.25 15.42
C ILE A 318 -2.16 -2.10 16.15
N ASN A 319 -1.70 -1.62 17.30
CA ASN A 319 -0.66 -2.28 18.10
C ASN A 319 -1.20 -3.22 19.19
N LYS A 320 -2.48 -3.63 19.14
CA LYS A 320 -3.06 -4.47 20.20
C LYS A 320 -2.80 -5.96 19.99
N TRP A 321 -1.61 -6.38 20.39
CA TRP A 321 -1.38 -7.68 21.04
C TRP A 321 -1.23 -7.47 22.56
N LEU A 322 -2.15 -6.72 23.18
CA LEU A 322 -2.18 -6.58 24.63
C LEU A 322 -2.69 -7.90 25.23
N ASN A 323 -1.75 -8.76 25.63
CA ASN A 323 -1.83 -9.78 26.68
C ASN A 323 -3.24 -10.33 26.96
N LEU A 324 -3.78 -11.14 26.04
CA LEU A 324 -4.97 -11.97 26.29
C LEU A 324 -4.74 -13.38 25.71
N LEU A 325 -3.61 -13.97 26.08
CA LEU A 325 -3.44 -15.41 26.19
C LEU A 325 -3.36 -15.74 27.69
#